data_AF-A0A3L7RR06-F1
#
_entry.id   AF-A0A3L7RR06-F1
#
_cell.length_a   1.000
_cell.length_b   1.000
_cell.length_c   1.000
_cell.angle_alpha   90.00
_cell.angle_beta   90.00
_cell.angle_gamma   90.00
#
_symmetry.space_group_name_H-M   'P 1'
#
loop_
_entity.id
_entity.type
_entity.pdbx_description
1 polymer ?
#
loop_
_entity_poly.entity_id
_entity_poly.type
_entity_poly.pdbx_seq_one_letter_code
_entity_poly.pdbx_strand_id
1 'polypeptide(L)'
;MKPHHQQSRVPMCVSAAISGMSSYVRSGVAFMTVGRLVPPPSLPTEIARMTLAHLPAATSLASIYPFVCQLAAAVLKVERVGIWFLEDNDTVLKCVNVYQMSRGTHSAGFVFDVSKISSYVESLQRRRSLHVEIVEALPWTVELYAGYCEPLGITSILDAGIFHEGRLTGVVCHEHVGPVRDWSSEERHFAESLADFIASRLKPSGEEAHSIDGDPLERSLPQDEQQCSVEQTFRNISNASLHVKTLMDEASNDSTIQKRIAVLNRDISRASNEALKLLADS
;
A
#
# COMPACT_ATOMS: atom_id res chain seq x y z
N MET A 1 2.91 -76.20 -5.98
CA MET A 1 3.91 -75.12 -6.07
C MET A 1 3.19 -73.79 -6.15
N LYS A 2 3.18 -73.03 -5.06
CA LYS A 2 2.78 -71.61 -4.96
C LYS A 2 4.07 -70.78 -4.82
N PRO A 3 4.10 -69.51 -5.22
CA PRO A 3 5.02 -68.55 -4.62
C PRO A 3 4.26 -67.50 -3.79
N HIS A 4 4.51 -67.58 -2.48
CA HIS A 4 4.68 -66.51 -1.50
C HIS A 4 3.90 -65.19 -1.65
N HIS A 5 2.76 -65.14 -0.95
CA HIS A 5 2.34 -63.96 -0.20
C HIS A 5 2.92 -64.07 1.22
N GLN A 6 3.66 -63.06 1.68
CA GLN A 6 3.92 -62.85 3.10
C GLN A 6 3.92 -61.37 3.44
N GLN A 7 3.19 -61.08 4.51
CA GLN A 7 2.76 -59.79 5.07
C GLN A 7 3.89 -58.99 5.72
N SER A 8 3.72 -57.67 5.85
CA SER A 8 3.97 -56.98 7.13
C SER A 8 3.49 -55.51 7.16
N ARG A 9 2.39 -55.30 7.88
CA ARG A 9 2.15 -54.28 8.94
C ARG A 9 2.26 -52.78 8.60
N VAL A 10 1.10 -52.13 8.61
CA VAL A 10 0.90 -50.85 9.32
C VAL A 10 -0.30 -51.06 10.27
N PRO A 11 -0.21 -50.73 11.58
CA PRO A 11 -1.24 -51.08 12.54
C PRO A 11 -2.46 -50.13 12.48
N MET A 12 -3.65 -50.73 12.42
CA MET A 12 -4.90 -50.14 12.88
C MET A 12 -4.88 -50.03 14.40
N CYS A 13 -5.19 -48.84 14.91
CA CYS A 13 -5.63 -48.56 16.28
C CYS A 13 -6.14 -47.11 16.27
N VAL A 14 -7.31 -46.69 16.76
CA VAL A 14 -8.49 -47.34 17.33
C VAL A 14 -9.64 -46.35 17.11
N SER A 15 -10.71 -46.80 16.47
CA SER A 15 -12.04 -46.19 16.59
C SER A 15 -12.59 -46.53 17.98
N ALA A 16 -12.36 -45.67 18.98
CA ALA A 16 -13.09 -45.67 20.26
C ALA A 16 -12.73 -44.43 21.09
N ALA A 17 -13.50 -43.35 20.91
CA ALA A 17 -13.60 -42.29 21.92
C ALA A 17 -15.05 -41.78 22.02
N ILE A 18 -16.00 -42.71 21.92
CA ILE A 18 -17.37 -42.52 22.36
C ILE A 18 -17.58 -43.52 23.49
N SER A 19 -18.12 -43.03 24.61
CA SER A 19 -18.40 -43.75 25.86
C SER A 19 -17.30 -43.66 26.91
N GLY A 20 -17.40 -42.66 27.79
CA GLY A 20 -16.60 -42.63 29.00
C GLY A 20 -16.39 -41.29 29.68
N MET A 21 -17.38 -40.39 29.71
CA MET A 21 -17.44 -39.34 30.74
C MET A 21 -18.83 -38.69 30.82
N SER A 22 -19.85 -39.56 30.97
CA SER A 22 -21.11 -39.16 31.60
C SER A 22 -20.97 -39.39 33.11
N SER A 23 -20.29 -38.48 33.80
CA SER A 23 -20.49 -38.24 35.24
C SER A 23 -19.44 -37.26 35.78
N TYR A 24 -19.65 -35.95 35.58
CA TYR A 24 -19.55 -34.98 36.67
C TYR A 24 -19.94 -33.58 36.17
N VAL A 25 -20.76 -32.91 36.97
CA VAL A 25 -21.18 -31.50 36.89
C VAL A 25 -22.22 -31.16 35.82
N ARG A 26 -23.48 -31.51 36.13
CA ARG A 26 -24.63 -30.71 35.72
C ARG A 26 -24.69 -29.45 36.58
N SER A 27 -24.88 -28.34 35.88
CA SER A 27 -25.41 -27.04 36.32
C SER A 27 -24.40 -25.98 36.76
N GLY A 28 -24.06 -25.13 35.80
CA GLY A 28 -23.81 -23.70 36.05
C GLY A 28 -22.35 -23.32 36.22
N VAL A 29 -21.60 -23.25 35.11
CA VAL A 29 -20.92 -22.04 34.59
C VAL A 29 -20.31 -22.50 33.26
N ALA A 30 -20.85 -22.02 32.15
CA ALA A 30 -20.20 -22.20 30.85
C ALA A 30 -18.85 -21.47 30.90
N PHE A 31 -17.76 -22.21 30.75
CA PHE A 31 -16.46 -21.63 30.41
C PHE A 31 -16.62 -20.99 29.03
N MET A 32 -16.92 -19.69 29.00
CA MET A 32 -16.80 -18.89 27.79
C MET A 32 -15.31 -18.73 27.51
N THR A 33 -14.75 -19.60 26.70
CA THR A 33 -13.54 -19.27 25.96
C THR A 33 -13.93 -18.17 24.99
N VAL A 34 -13.77 -16.92 25.42
CA VAL A 34 -13.80 -15.76 24.53
C VAL A 34 -12.58 -15.92 23.62
N GLY A 35 -12.75 -16.63 22.50
CA GLY A 35 -11.84 -16.53 21.37
C GLY A 35 -11.79 -15.05 21.01
N ARG A 36 -10.65 -14.40 21.27
CA ARG A 36 -10.45 -13.00 20.89
C ARG A 36 -10.62 -12.91 19.37
N LEU A 37 -11.78 -12.47 18.92
CA LEU A 37 -11.99 -12.05 17.55
C LEU A 37 -11.13 -10.78 17.40
N VAL A 38 -9.96 -10.90 16.74
CA VAL A 38 -9.18 -9.72 16.38
C VAL A 38 -10.01 -8.95 15.36
N PRO A 39 -10.45 -7.72 15.65
CA PRO A 39 -11.24 -6.96 14.69
C PRO A 39 -10.38 -6.68 13.45
N PRO A 40 -10.96 -6.70 12.23
CA PRO A 40 -10.22 -6.37 11.03
C PRO A 40 -9.72 -4.91 11.10
N PRO A 41 -8.63 -4.59 10.37
CA PRO A 41 -8.12 -3.22 10.27
C PRO A 41 -9.23 -2.27 9.82
N SER A 42 -9.39 -1.15 10.53
CA SER A 42 -10.49 -0.21 10.28
C SER A 42 -10.06 1.02 9.47
N LEU A 43 -8.75 1.27 9.34
CA LEU A 43 -8.24 2.38 8.56
C LEU A 43 -8.03 1.99 7.09
N PRO A 44 -8.50 2.81 6.13
CA PRO A 44 -8.22 2.70 4.70
C PRO A 44 -6.73 2.45 4.37
N THR A 45 -5.84 3.15 5.07
CA THR A 45 -4.38 3.05 4.89
C THR A 45 -3.83 1.69 5.36
N GLU A 46 -4.36 1.14 6.44
CA GLU A 46 -3.95 -0.17 6.96
C GLU A 46 -4.42 -1.31 6.05
N ILE A 47 -5.66 -1.25 5.55
CA ILE A 47 -6.18 -2.20 4.55
C ILE A 47 -5.31 -2.19 3.29
N ALA A 48 -4.92 -1.00 2.82
CA ALA A 48 -4.06 -0.85 1.66
C ALA A 48 -2.66 -1.43 1.88
N ARG A 49 -2.02 -1.15 3.02
CA ARG A 49 -0.72 -1.76 3.38
C ARG A 49 -0.81 -3.27 3.43
N MET A 50 -1.87 -3.81 4.04
CA MET A 50 -2.08 -5.25 4.09
C MET A 50 -2.29 -5.84 2.68
N THR A 51 -3.02 -5.16 1.81
CA THR A 51 -3.22 -5.64 0.43
C THR A 51 -1.89 -5.72 -0.32
N LEU A 52 -1.02 -4.73 -0.18
CA LEU A 52 0.31 -4.73 -0.78
C LEU A 52 1.22 -5.82 -0.20
N ALA A 53 1.15 -6.07 1.11
CA ALA A 53 1.92 -7.12 1.78
C ALA A 53 1.60 -8.54 1.28
N HIS A 54 0.38 -8.77 0.77
CA HIS A 54 -0.03 -10.07 0.21
C HIS A 54 0.31 -10.23 -1.27
N LEU A 55 0.90 -9.24 -1.94
CA LEU A 55 1.28 -9.36 -3.34
C LEU A 55 2.41 -10.39 -3.52
N PRO A 56 2.32 -11.33 -4.48
CA PRO A 56 3.36 -12.33 -4.72
C PRO A 56 4.73 -11.69 -4.96
N ALA A 57 5.78 -12.25 -4.38
CA ALA A 57 7.15 -11.76 -4.56
C ALA A 57 7.61 -11.78 -6.03
N ALA A 58 7.15 -12.78 -6.80
CA ALA A 58 7.49 -12.98 -8.21
C ALA A 58 6.86 -11.96 -9.18
N THR A 59 5.95 -11.10 -8.70
CA THR A 59 5.29 -10.10 -9.54
C THR A 59 6.31 -9.05 -9.98
N SER A 60 6.43 -8.84 -11.29
CA SER A 60 7.36 -7.85 -11.84
C SER A 60 7.03 -6.43 -11.37
N LEU A 61 8.06 -5.62 -11.14
CA LEU A 61 7.88 -4.26 -10.63
C LEU A 61 7.10 -3.36 -11.60
N ALA A 62 7.34 -3.50 -12.91
CA ALA A 62 6.58 -2.78 -13.93
C ALA A 62 5.08 -3.08 -13.87
N SER A 63 4.71 -4.33 -13.55
CA SER A 63 3.31 -4.72 -13.45
C SER A 63 2.62 -4.20 -12.19
N ILE A 64 3.32 -3.83 -11.11
CA ILE A 64 2.64 -3.38 -9.87
C ILE A 64 2.39 -1.87 -9.81
N TYR A 65 3.13 -1.06 -10.57
CA TYR A 65 2.99 0.41 -10.52
C TYR A 65 1.56 0.92 -10.71
N PRO A 66 0.80 0.44 -11.73
CA PRO A 66 -0.55 0.98 -11.95
C PRO A 66 -1.46 0.72 -10.75
N PHE A 67 -1.36 -0.48 -10.16
CA PHE A 67 -2.13 -0.85 -8.99
C PHE A 67 -1.77 0.00 -7.77
N VAL A 68 -0.48 0.18 -7.47
CA VAL A 68 -0.02 1.00 -6.35
C VAL A 68 -0.53 2.44 -6.48
N CYS A 69 -0.40 3.04 -7.66
CA CYS A 69 -0.85 4.41 -7.89
C CYS A 69 -2.38 4.56 -7.77
N GLN A 70 -3.16 3.61 -8.29
CA GLN A 70 -4.62 3.61 -8.14
C GLN A 70 -5.06 3.48 -6.69
N LEU A 71 -4.47 2.51 -5.97
CA LEU A 71 -4.75 2.26 -4.56
C LEU A 71 -4.44 3.50 -3.73
N ALA A 72 -3.26 4.09 -3.92
CA ALA A 72 -2.83 5.28 -3.21
C ALA A 72 -3.73 6.49 -3.48
N ALA A 73 -4.11 6.72 -4.75
CA ALA A 73 -5.01 7.80 -5.13
C ALA A 73 -6.38 7.67 -4.46
N ALA A 74 -6.92 6.44 -4.41
CA ALA A 74 -8.19 6.17 -3.75
C ALA A 74 -8.12 6.34 -2.22
N VAL A 75 -7.08 5.79 -1.59
CA VAL A 75 -6.88 5.84 -0.12
C VAL A 75 -6.68 7.27 0.37
N LEU A 76 -5.80 8.03 -0.29
CA LEU A 76 -5.47 9.40 0.10
C LEU A 76 -6.44 10.44 -0.47
N LYS A 77 -7.31 10.06 -1.41
CA LYS A 77 -8.25 10.96 -2.11
C LYS A 77 -7.51 12.13 -2.77
N VAL A 78 -6.47 11.79 -3.53
CA VAL A 78 -5.66 12.73 -4.31
C VAL A 78 -5.93 12.56 -5.80
N GLU A 79 -5.73 13.62 -6.57
CA GLU A 79 -6.07 13.60 -8.00
C GLU A 79 -5.04 12.80 -8.79
N ARG A 80 -3.76 12.81 -8.38
CA ARG A 80 -2.71 12.09 -9.10
C ARG A 80 -1.77 11.38 -8.15
N VAL A 81 -1.30 10.20 -8.57
CA VAL A 81 -0.20 9.50 -7.91
C VAL A 81 0.79 9.00 -8.95
N GLY A 82 2.05 9.38 -8.80
CA GLY A 82 3.14 9.03 -9.72
C GLY A 82 4.25 8.25 -9.04
N ILE A 83 4.89 7.36 -9.78
CA ILE A 83 6.15 6.69 -9.41
C ILE A 83 7.21 7.15 -10.39
N TRP A 84 8.31 7.63 -9.84
CA TRP A 84 9.41 8.22 -10.58
C TRP A 84 10.73 7.62 -10.12
N PHE A 85 11.67 7.44 -11.04
CA PHE A 85 13.01 6.92 -10.74
C PHE A 85 14.09 7.87 -11.26
N LEU A 86 15.19 7.93 -10.51
CA LEU A 86 16.42 8.56 -10.95
C LEU A 86 17.13 7.64 -11.94
N GLU A 87 17.38 8.15 -13.14
CA GLU A 87 18.10 7.50 -14.23
C GLU A 87 19.33 8.34 -14.61
N ASP A 88 20.17 7.80 -15.49
CA ASP A 88 21.32 8.48 -16.07
C ASP A 88 22.28 9.07 -15.00
N ASN A 89 22.72 8.23 -14.07
CA ASN A 89 23.57 8.63 -12.92
C ASN A 89 22.95 9.77 -12.09
N ASP A 90 21.65 9.65 -11.79
CA ASP A 90 20.87 10.60 -10.99
C ASP A 90 20.74 12.01 -11.63
N THR A 91 20.91 12.12 -12.95
CA THR A 91 20.74 13.39 -13.68
C THR A 91 19.33 13.58 -14.21
N VAL A 92 18.54 12.51 -14.30
CA VAL A 92 17.18 12.50 -14.85
C VAL A 92 16.22 11.89 -13.83
N LEU A 93 15.13 12.59 -13.53
CA LEU A 93 14.01 12.02 -12.78
C LEU A 93 12.87 11.70 -13.75
N LYS A 94 12.58 10.41 -13.96
CA LYS A 94 11.65 9.93 -14.98
C LYS A 94 10.42 9.28 -14.39
N CYS A 95 9.26 9.67 -14.88
CA CYS A 95 7.97 9.09 -14.54
C CYS A 95 7.81 7.73 -15.23
N VAL A 96 7.77 6.65 -14.46
CA VAL A 96 7.49 5.31 -14.99
C VAL A 96 6.00 5.00 -15.02
N ASN A 97 5.20 5.64 -14.15
CA ASN A 97 3.75 5.56 -14.16
C ASN A 97 3.16 6.70 -13.34
N VAL A 98 2.15 7.39 -13.85
CA VAL A 98 1.28 8.29 -13.08
C VAL A 98 -0.18 7.93 -13.37
N TYR A 99 -0.97 7.82 -12.31
CA TYR A 99 -2.41 7.62 -12.37
C TYR A 99 -3.12 8.94 -12.12
N GLN A 100 -4.16 9.24 -12.90
CA GLN A 100 -5.04 10.38 -12.70
C GLN A 100 -6.46 9.91 -12.36
N MET A 101 -6.92 10.26 -11.16
CA MET A 101 -8.14 9.73 -10.55
C MET A 101 -9.42 10.18 -11.29
N SER A 102 -9.55 11.48 -11.61
CA SER A 102 -10.74 11.98 -12.32
C SER A 102 -10.97 11.35 -13.70
N ARG A 103 -9.89 10.93 -14.37
CA ARG A 103 -9.93 10.33 -15.71
C ARG A 103 -9.87 8.82 -15.71
N GLY A 104 -9.40 8.20 -14.62
CA GLY A 104 -9.15 6.76 -14.57
C GLY A 104 -8.05 6.30 -15.54
N THR A 105 -7.07 7.17 -15.83
CA THR A 105 -6.05 6.92 -16.85
C THR A 105 -4.64 6.89 -16.27
N HIS A 106 -3.77 6.13 -16.93
CA HIS A 106 -2.33 6.10 -16.66
C HIS A 106 -1.56 6.81 -17.77
N SER A 107 -0.44 7.45 -17.41
CA SER A 107 0.56 7.92 -18.36
C SER A 107 1.98 7.69 -17.81
N ALA A 108 2.99 7.84 -18.66
CA ALA A 108 4.40 7.67 -18.31
C ALA A 108 5.28 8.50 -19.26
N GLY A 109 6.58 8.56 -18.97
CA GLY A 109 7.58 9.15 -19.86
C GLY A 109 7.86 10.65 -19.64
N PHE A 110 7.20 11.30 -18.69
CA PHE A 110 7.59 12.63 -18.26
C PHE A 110 8.98 12.59 -17.61
N VAL A 111 9.80 13.60 -17.87
CA VAL A 111 11.19 13.66 -17.41
C VAL A 111 11.47 15.05 -16.85
N PHE A 112 12.11 15.08 -15.68
CA PHE A 112 12.79 16.26 -15.17
C PHE A 112 14.30 16.10 -15.28
N ASP A 113 14.95 17.16 -15.74
CA ASP A 113 16.38 17.35 -15.57
C ASP A 113 16.63 17.75 -14.11
N VAL A 114 17.39 16.93 -13.39
CA VAL A 114 17.65 17.11 -11.95
C VAL A 114 18.33 18.45 -11.67
N SER A 115 19.11 18.99 -12.60
CA SER A 115 19.72 20.32 -12.45
C SER A 115 18.70 21.46 -12.35
N LYS A 116 17.49 21.25 -12.88
CA LYS A 116 16.38 22.22 -12.83
C LYS A 116 15.50 22.07 -11.60
N ILE A 117 15.62 20.96 -10.88
CA ILE A 117 14.84 20.63 -9.68
C ILE A 117 15.77 20.22 -8.51
N SER A 118 16.96 20.83 -8.46
CA SER A 118 18.03 20.41 -7.56
C SER A 118 17.66 20.57 -6.08
N SER A 119 16.96 21.65 -5.73
CA SER A 119 16.54 21.94 -4.36
C SER A 119 15.48 20.93 -3.88
N TYR A 120 14.61 20.51 -4.79
CA TYR A 120 13.63 19.46 -4.56
C TYR A 120 14.28 18.11 -4.29
N VAL A 121 15.21 17.68 -5.15
CA VAL A 121 15.91 16.38 -5.01
C VAL A 121 16.78 16.37 -3.75
N GLU A 122 17.51 17.44 -3.44
CA GLU A 122 18.30 17.56 -2.20
C GLU A 122 17.40 17.46 -0.95
N SER A 123 16.20 18.04 -1.02
CA SER A 123 15.23 17.96 0.08
C SER A 123 14.71 16.54 0.30
N LEU A 124 14.47 15.78 -0.78
CA LEU A 124 14.12 14.36 -0.71
C LEU A 124 15.28 13.49 -0.23
N GLN A 125 16.54 13.84 -0.49
CA GLN A 125 17.69 13.10 0.04
C GLN A 125 17.81 13.21 1.57
N ARG A 126 17.31 14.31 2.15
CA ARG A 126 17.41 14.61 3.58
C ARG A 126 16.18 14.18 4.40
N ARG A 127 15.09 13.79 3.75
CA ARG A 127 13.79 13.54 4.39
C ARG A 127 13.13 12.31 3.80
N ARG A 128 12.38 11.58 4.61
CA ARG A 128 11.60 10.41 4.14
C ARG A 128 10.44 10.83 3.22
N SER A 129 9.83 11.96 3.53
CA SER A 129 8.77 12.56 2.73
C SER A 129 8.82 14.08 2.76
N LEU A 130 8.35 14.70 1.69
CA LEU A 130 8.01 16.12 1.60
C LEU A 130 6.49 16.24 1.62
N HIS A 131 5.96 16.99 2.57
CA HIS A 131 4.54 17.29 2.68
C HIS A 131 4.40 18.80 2.58
N VAL A 132 3.84 19.26 1.47
CA VAL A 132 3.77 20.68 1.11
C VAL A 132 2.33 21.03 0.83
N GLU A 133 1.80 21.92 1.66
CA GLU A 133 0.43 22.44 1.55
C GLU A 133 0.29 23.40 0.37
N ILE A 134 1.31 24.22 0.13
CA ILE A 134 1.33 25.23 -0.94
C ILE A 134 2.65 25.11 -1.70
N VAL A 135 2.59 24.51 -2.90
CA VAL A 135 3.79 24.23 -3.71
C VAL A 135 4.56 25.48 -4.15
N GLU A 136 3.88 26.60 -4.36
CA GLU A 136 4.51 27.87 -4.77
C GLU A 136 5.26 28.58 -3.64
N ALA A 137 4.97 28.25 -2.38
CA ALA A 137 5.44 29.01 -1.23
C ALA A 137 6.84 28.57 -0.74
N LEU A 138 7.34 27.41 -1.17
CA LEU A 138 8.56 26.82 -0.61
C LEU A 138 9.73 26.80 -1.62
N PRO A 139 10.94 27.24 -1.21
CA PRO A 139 12.11 27.26 -2.10
C PRO A 139 12.49 25.91 -2.70
N TRP A 140 12.16 24.80 -2.02
CA TRP A 140 12.48 23.43 -2.48
C TRP A 140 11.36 22.77 -3.30
N THR A 141 10.28 23.48 -3.60
CA THR A 141 9.22 23.02 -4.54
C THR A 141 8.89 24.03 -5.61
N VAL A 142 9.32 25.28 -5.47
CA VAL A 142 9.08 26.35 -6.47
C VAL A 142 9.64 26.00 -7.85
N GLU A 143 10.70 25.19 -7.91
CA GLU A 143 11.30 24.67 -9.15
C GLU A 143 10.30 23.80 -9.96
N LEU A 144 9.37 23.13 -9.28
CA LEU A 144 8.31 22.33 -9.92
C LEU A 144 7.10 23.18 -10.36
N TYR A 145 6.94 24.38 -9.79
CA TYR A 145 5.67 25.09 -9.83
C TYR A 145 5.25 25.51 -11.24
N ALA A 146 5.98 26.43 -11.86
CA ALA A 146 5.60 27.02 -13.15
C ALA A 146 5.58 26.01 -14.30
N GLY A 147 6.47 25.01 -14.27
CA GLY A 147 6.63 24.04 -15.36
C GLY A 147 5.73 22.81 -15.26
N TYR A 148 5.23 22.48 -14.07
CA TYR A 148 4.53 21.23 -13.82
C TYR A 148 3.29 21.40 -12.93
N CYS A 149 3.42 21.99 -11.74
CA CYS A 149 2.29 22.06 -10.82
C CYS A 149 1.20 23.03 -11.28
N GLU A 150 1.55 24.25 -11.70
CA GLU A 150 0.58 25.27 -12.12
C GLU A 150 -0.25 24.82 -13.35
N PRO A 151 0.34 24.32 -14.45
CA PRO A 151 -0.44 23.84 -15.60
C PRO A 151 -1.35 22.64 -15.29
N LEU A 152 -1.00 21.84 -14.27
CA LEU A 152 -1.77 20.68 -13.83
C LEU A 152 -2.74 20.99 -12.70
N GLY A 153 -2.75 22.24 -12.20
CA GLY A 153 -3.58 22.68 -11.07
C GLY A 153 -3.20 22.04 -9.73
N ILE A 154 -1.97 21.56 -9.59
CA ILE A 154 -1.48 20.90 -8.37
C ILE A 154 -1.16 21.99 -7.34
N THR A 155 -1.84 21.95 -6.20
CA THR A 155 -1.68 22.96 -5.13
C THR A 155 -0.91 22.43 -3.94
N SER A 156 -1.07 21.13 -3.62
CA SER A 156 -0.43 20.47 -2.49
C SER A 156 0.17 19.13 -2.94
N ILE A 157 1.33 18.78 -2.40
CA ILE A 157 2.03 17.52 -2.69
C ILE A 157 2.43 16.80 -1.41
N LEU A 158 2.41 15.47 -1.48
CA LEU A 158 3.00 14.56 -0.50
C LEU A 158 3.89 13.57 -1.25
N ASP A 159 5.19 13.82 -1.23
CA ASP A 159 6.16 13.07 -2.02
C ASP A 159 7.05 12.25 -1.09
N ALA A 160 7.08 10.93 -1.28
CA ALA A 160 7.85 10.01 -0.46
C ALA A 160 9.03 9.44 -1.23
N GLY A 161 10.25 9.59 -0.68
CA GLY A 161 11.47 9.12 -1.32
C GLY A 161 11.57 7.60 -1.32
N ILE A 162 11.90 7.01 -2.47
CA ILE A 162 12.21 5.58 -2.62
C ILE A 162 13.69 5.40 -2.34
N PHE A 163 14.03 4.89 -1.17
CA PHE A 163 15.41 4.62 -0.77
C PHE A 163 15.74 3.16 -0.95
N HIS A 164 16.75 2.87 -1.77
CA HIS A 164 17.26 1.52 -2.01
C HIS A 164 18.76 1.52 -1.83
N GLU A 165 19.28 0.53 -1.10
CA GLU A 165 20.70 0.42 -0.74
C GLU A 165 21.28 1.71 -0.11
N GLY A 166 20.46 2.40 0.70
CA GLY A 166 20.86 3.62 1.42
C GLY A 166 20.89 4.89 0.56
N ARG A 167 20.49 4.82 -0.72
CA ARG A 167 20.46 5.96 -1.65
C ARG A 167 19.03 6.27 -2.10
N LEU A 168 18.74 7.55 -2.34
CA LEU A 168 17.50 7.94 -3.03
C LEU A 168 17.57 7.43 -4.47
N THR A 169 16.64 6.57 -4.86
CA THR A 169 16.56 5.98 -6.21
C THR A 169 15.34 6.45 -6.98
N GLY A 170 14.37 7.07 -6.31
CA GLY A 170 13.14 7.53 -6.91
C GLY A 170 12.22 8.20 -5.91
N VAL A 171 10.99 8.50 -6.32
CA VAL A 171 9.96 9.12 -5.50
C VAL A 171 8.57 8.60 -5.87
N VAL A 172 7.72 8.43 -4.87
CA VAL A 172 6.27 8.25 -5.03
C VAL A 172 5.60 9.60 -4.74
N CYS A 173 5.07 10.24 -5.77
CA CYS A 173 4.43 11.56 -5.69
C CYS A 173 2.92 11.42 -5.49
N HIS A 174 2.35 12.18 -4.56
CA HIS A 174 0.90 12.24 -4.33
C HIS A 174 0.45 13.70 -4.47
N GLU A 175 -0.36 13.98 -5.48
CA GLU A 175 -0.60 15.35 -5.93
C GLU A 175 -2.10 15.69 -5.79
N HIS A 176 -2.38 16.71 -4.98
CA HIS A 176 -3.72 17.24 -4.80
C HIS A 176 -3.99 18.37 -5.80
N VAL A 177 -5.15 18.32 -6.44
CA VAL A 177 -5.68 19.37 -7.33
C VAL A 177 -6.91 19.96 -6.70
N GLY A 178 -6.95 21.28 -6.55
CA GLY A 178 -8.03 21.99 -5.88
C GLY A 178 -7.53 22.90 -4.75
N PRO A 179 -8.35 23.16 -3.71
CA PRO A 179 -7.93 23.98 -2.57
C PRO A 179 -6.68 23.43 -1.88
N VAL A 180 -6.00 24.29 -1.13
CA VAL A 180 -4.87 23.88 -0.27
C VAL A 180 -5.29 22.73 0.66
N ARG A 181 -4.42 21.74 0.79
CA ARG A 181 -4.63 20.54 1.59
C ARG A 181 -3.51 20.35 2.60
N ASP A 182 -3.91 20.09 3.84
CA ASP A 182 -3.03 19.62 4.91
C ASP A 182 -2.87 18.09 4.87
N TRP A 183 -1.69 17.61 5.27
CA TRP A 183 -1.39 16.18 5.33
C TRP A 183 -1.28 15.72 6.78
N SER A 184 -2.14 14.79 7.19
CA SER A 184 -2.06 14.15 8.49
C SER A 184 -0.83 13.24 8.62
N SER A 185 -0.42 12.94 9.85
CA SER A 185 0.68 12.01 10.12
C SER A 185 0.41 10.61 9.57
N GLU A 186 -0.83 10.13 9.58
CA GLU A 186 -1.17 8.83 9.01
C GLU A 186 -1.02 8.82 7.49
N GLU A 187 -1.41 9.88 6.79
CA GLU A 187 -1.22 9.99 5.34
C GLU A 187 0.26 10.02 4.97
N ARG A 188 1.08 10.76 5.74
CA ARG A 188 2.54 10.80 5.56
C ARG A 188 3.16 9.41 5.73
N HIS A 189 2.84 8.72 6.82
CA HIS A 189 3.33 7.35 7.07
C HIS A 189 2.85 6.37 6.00
N PHE A 190 1.64 6.54 5.50
CA PHE A 190 1.14 5.71 4.41
C PHE A 190 1.94 5.94 3.13
N ALA A 191 2.15 7.19 2.71
CA ALA A 191 2.96 7.53 1.55
C ALA A 191 4.39 6.96 1.66
N GLU A 192 5.02 7.08 2.84
CA GLU A 192 6.34 6.50 3.11
C GLU A 192 6.33 4.97 2.99
N SER A 193 5.30 4.30 3.50
CA SER A 193 5.18 2.84 3.38
C SER A 193 5.02 2.36 1.95
N LEU A 194 4.42 3.18 1.06
CA LEU A 194 4.34 2.88 -0.36
C LEU A 194 5.72 2.98 -1.02
N ALA A 195 6.51 3.99 -0.67
CA ALA A 195 7.87 4.14 -1.16
C ALA A 195 8.76 2.98 -0.69
N ASP A 196 8.63 2.55 0.57
CA ASP A 196 9.32 1.37 1.10
C ASP A 196 8.89 0.07 0.41
N PHE A 197 7.59 -0.07 0.14
CA PHE A 197 7.08 -1.21 -0.62
C PHE A 197 7.70 -1.26 -2.02
N ILE A 198 7.74 -0.14 -2.75
CA ILE A 198 8.38 -0.08 -4.07
C ILE A 198 9.89 -0.39 -3.97
N ALA A 199 10.58 0.18 -2.98
CA ALA A 199 12.00 -0.10 -2.75
C ALA A 199 12.27 -1.60 -2.50
N SER A 200 11.42 -2.26 -1.71
CA SER A 200 11.55 -3.70 -1.41
C SER A 200 11.42 -4.61 -2.64
N ARG A 201 10.91 -4.08 -3.75
CA ARG A 201 10.74 -4.79 -5.02
C ARG A 201 11.83 -4.49 -6.04
N LEU A 202 12.75 -3.58 -5.72
CA LEU A 202 13.92 -3.31 -6.56
C LEU A 202 14.96 -4.42 -6.39
N LYS A 203 15.61 -4.77 -7.48
CA LYS A 203 16.76 -5.68 -7.46
C LYS A 203 18.01 -4.94 -6.95
N PRO A 204 18.97 -5.64 -6.33
CA PRO A 204 20.27 -5.06 -6.01
C PRO A 204 20.96 -4.53 -7.28
N SER A 205 21.75 -3.46 -7.17
CA SER A 205 22.41 -2.85 -8.33
C SER A 205 23.51 -3.74 -8.97
N GLY A 206 23.79 -4.91 -8.40
CA GLY A 206 24.84 -5.86 -8.83
C GLY A 206 24.40 -7.04 -9.70
N GLU A 207 23.12 -7.12 -10.10
CA GLU A 207 22.61 -8.22 -10.94
C GLU A 207 22.67 -7.95 -12.46
N GLU A 208 23.36 -6.90 -12.90
CA GLU A 208 23.60 -6.66 -14.32
C GLU A 208 25.02 -7.12 -14.74
N ALA A 209 25.06 -8.17 -15.57
CA ALA A 209 26.19 -8.74 -16.33
C ALA A 209 27.23 -9.61 -15.59
N HIS A 210 26.87 -10.88 -15.36
CA HIS A 210 27.82 -11.99 -15.53
C HIS A 210 27.24 -13.00 -16.53
N SER A 211 27.51 -12.76 -17.82
CA SER A 211 27.46 -13.78 -18.85
C SER A 211 28.62 -14.75 -18.62
N ILE A 212 28.33 -15.96 -18.13
CA ILE A 212 29.18 -17.15 -18.31
C ILE A 212 28.27 -18.30 -18.77
N ASP A 213 28.79 -19.04 -19.74
CA ASP A 213 28.21 -20.17 -20.48
C ASP A 213 27.31 -21.13 -19.69
N GLY A 214 26.31 -21.67 -20.39
CA GLY A 214 25.12 -22.28 -19.80
C GLY A 214 25.23 -23.69 -19.21
N ASP A 215 24.12 -24.09 -18.58
CA ASP A 215 23.81 -25.47 -18.18
C ASP A 215 22.41 -25.85 -18.76
N PRO A 216 22.25 -26.95 -19.52
CA PRO A 216 21.07 -27.20 -20.32
C PRO A 216 20.03 -28.06 -19.59
N LEU A 217 19.27 -27.48 -18.64
CA LEU A 217 18.08 -28.15 -18.06
C LEU A 217 16.97 -27.18 -17.60
N GLU A 218 16.71 -26.07 -18.31
CA GLU A 218 15.42 -25.37 -18.18
C GLU A 218 14.48 -25.82 -19.29
N ARG A 219 13.69 -26.85 -18.97
CA ARG A 219 12.56 -27.29 -19.78
C ARG A 219 11.53 -26.15 -19.80
N SER A 220 11.31 -25.60 -20.99
CA SER A 220 10.35 -24.57 -21.32
C SER A 220 8.97 -24.89 -20.74
N LEU A 221 8.51 -24.09 -19.77
CA LEU A 221 7.09 -23.95 -19.52
C LEU A 221 6.54 -22.92 -20.53
N PRO A 222 5.38 -23.16 -21.17
CA PRO A 222 4.86 -22.27 -22.20
C PRO A 222 4.62 -20.86 -21.64
N GLN A 223 5.17 -19.83 -22.31
CA GLN A 223 5.02 -18.42 -21.94
C GLN A 223 3.55 -17.98 -21.77
N ASP A 224 2.63 -18.70 -22.42
CA ASP A 224 1.18 -18.48 -22.34
C ASP A 224 0.59 -18.72 -20.93
N GLU A 225 1.18 -19.60 -20.10
CA GLU A 225 0.67 -19.85 -18.73
C GLU A 225 1.06 -18.75 -17.74
N GLN A 226 2.26 -18.15 -17.88
CA GLN A 226 2.68 -17.02 -17.04
C GLN A 226 1.88 -15.76 -17.37
N GLN A 227 1.58 -15.53 -18.64
CA GLN A 227 0.83 -14.35 -19.07
C GLN A 227 -0.64 -14.40 -18.62
N CYS A 228 -1.27 -15.58 -18.69
CA CYS A 228 -2.63 -15.80 -18.18
C CYS A 228 -2.73 -15.60 -16.65
N SER A 229 -1.74 -16.08 -15.90
CA SER A 229 -1.68 -15.92 -14.43
C SER A 229 -1.50 -14.46 -14.00
N VAL A 230 -0.67 -13.69 -14.71
CA VAL A 230 -0.46 -12.26 -14.43
C VAL A 230 -1.71 -11.45 -14.75
N GLU A 231 -2.37 -11.66 -15.89
CA GLU A 231 -3.63 -10.97 -16.21
C GLU A 231 -4.76 -11.30 -15.25
N GLN A 232 -4.83 -12.54 -14.77
CA GLN A 232 -5.85 -12.98 -13.83
C GLN A 232 -5.59 -12.42 -12.44
N THR A 233 -4.33 -12.35 -12.02
CA THR A 233 -3.91 -11.66 -10.80
C THR A 233 -4.19 -10.17 -10.91
N PHE A 234 -3.91 -9.53 -12.05
CA PHE A 234 -4.18 -8.12 -12.29
C PHE A 234 -5.68 -7.79 -12.31
N ARG A 235 -6.51 -8.68 -12.88
CA ARG A 235 -7.98 -8.61 -12.78
C ARG A 235 -8.46 -8.79 -11.35
N ASN A 236 -7.94 -9.77 -10.62
CA ASN A 236 -8.29 -10.01 -9.23
C ASN A 236 -7.92 -8.83 -8.33
N ILE A 237 -6.76 -8.22 -8.57
CA ILE A 237 -6.26 -7.04 -7.85
C ILE A 237 -7.05 -5.78 -8.25
N SER A 238 -7.36 -5.58 -9.53
CA SER A 238 -8.23 -4.47 -9.98
C SER A 238 -9.63 -4.60 -9.40
N ASN A 239 -10.18 -5.82 -9.34
CA ASN A 239 -11.45 -6.10 -8.68
C ASN A 239 -11.36 -5.88 -7.17
N ALA A 240 -10.23 -6.20 -6.54
CA ALA A 240 -9.97 -5.88 -5.13
C ALA A 240 -9.84 -4.36 -4.90
N SER A 241 -9.23 -3.62 -5.82
CA SER A 241 -9.17 -2.15 -5.79
C SER A 241 -10.54 -1.51 -5.94
N LEU A 242 -11.38 -2.05 -6.85
CA LEU A 242 -12.77 -1.68 -6.99
C LEU A 242 -13.57 -2.05 -5.73
N HIS A 243 -13.32 -3.22 -5.14
CA HIS A 243 -13.96 -3.65 -3.89
C HIS A 243 -13.54 -2.77 -2.71
N VAL A 244 -12.27 -2.38 -2.61
CA VAL A 244 -11.77 -1.42 -1.62
C VAL A 244 -12.41 -0.05 -1.85
N LYS A 245 -12.52 0.42 -3.09
CA LYS A 245 -13.23 1.66 -3.42
C LYS A 245 -14.71 1.58 -3.03
N THR A 246 -15.38 0.47 -3.34
CA THR A 246 -16.78 0.23 -2.93
C THR A 246 -16.93 0.15 -1.42
N LEU A 247 -16.03 -0.54 -0.71
CA LEU A 247 -16.03 -0.62 0.76
C LEU A 247 -15.75 0.75 1.40
N MET A 248 -14.87 1.55 0.81
CA MET A 248 -14.60 2.93 1.25
C MET A 248 -15.81 3.85 0.99
N ASP A 249 -16.47 3.71 -0.16
CA ASP A 249 -17.69 4.45 -0.51
C ASP A 249 -18.87 4.00 0.38
N GLU A 250 -18.99 2.71 0.68
CA GLU A 250 -19.97 2.14 1.61
C GLU A 250 -19.71 2.56 3.05
N ALA A 251 -18.47 2.54 3.54
CA ALA A 251 -18.12 3.03 4.87
C ALA A 251 -18.34 4.55 5.00
N SER A 252 -18.15 5.30 3.91
CA SER A 252 -18.44 6.73 3.85
C SER A 252 -19.95 7.01 3.80
N ASN A 253 -20.76 6.15 3.16
CA ASN A 253 -22.22 6.29 3.03
C ASN A 253 -23.05 5.52 4.09
N ASP A 254 -22.43 4.71 4.96
CA ASP A 254 -23.17 3.98 5.99
C ASP A 254 -23.67 4.96 7.06
N SER A 255 -24.97 5.27 6.97
CA SER A 255 -25.67 6.16 7.88
C SER A 255 -25.57 5.75 9.35
N THR A 256 -25.29 4.48 9.65
CA THR A 256 -25.12 3.96 11.00
C THR A 256 -23.73 4.30 11.54
N ILE A 257 -22.69 4.14 10.72
CA ILE A 257 -21.32 4.52 11.08
C ILE A 257 -21.21 6.04 11.20
N GLN A 258 -21.78 6.79 10.25
CA GLN A 258 -21.84 8.25 10.31
C GLN A 258 -22.58 8.76 11.56
N LYS A 259 -23.71 8.14 11.94
CA LYS A 259 -24.42 8.47 13.20
C LYS A 259 -23.57 8.19 14.43
N ARG A 260 -22.81 7.09 14.47
CA ARG A 260 -21.93 6.75 15.60
C ARG A 260 -20.74 7.71 15.72
N ILE A 261 -20.12 8.08 14.60
CA ILE A 261 -19.05 9.09 14.56
C ILE A 261 -19.57 10.45 15.02
N ALA A 262 -20.78 10.85 14.57
CA ALA A 262 -21.40 12.10 14.99
C ALA A 262 -21.73 12.15 16.50
N VAL A 263 -22.12 11.03 17.10
CA VAL A 263 -22.32 10.91 18.55
C VAL A 263 -20.99 11.03 19.28
N LEU A 264 -19.96 10.31 18.83
CA LEU A 264 -18.62 10.37 19.44
C LEU A 264 -18.04 11.78 19.41
N ASN A 265 -18.12 12.48 18.26
CA ASN A 265 -17.62 13.84 18.13
C ASN A 265 -18.36 14.83 19.04
N ARG A 266 -19.67 14.62 19.26
CA ARG A 266 -20.46 15.42 20.20
C ARG A 266 -20.03 15.19 21.65
N ASP A 267 -19.76 13.95 22.02
CA ASP A 267 -19.31 13.60 23.37
C ASP A 267 -17.90 14.12 23.65
N ILE A 268 -16.98 14.03 22.68
CA ILE A 268 -15.62 14.61 22.76
C ILE A 268 -15.69 16.13 22.90
N SER A 269 -16.56 16.79 22.12
CA SER A 269 -16.74 18.25 22.20
C SER A 269 -17.33 18.67 23.55
N ARG A 270 -18.25 17.88 24.11
CA ARG A 270 -18.82 18.13 25.42
C ARG A 270 -17.79 17.97 26.54
N ALA A 271 -17.02 16.89 26.51
CA ALA A 271 -15.96 16.65 27.49
C ALA A 271 -14.88 17.74 27.44
N SER A 272 -14.50 18.20 26.23
CA SER A 272 -13.54 19.31 26.07
C SER A 272 -14.08 20.62 26.64
N ASN A 273 -15.37 20.93 26.44
CA ASN A 273 -15.98 22.14 26.97
C ASN A 273 -16.18 22.10 28.49
N GLU A 274 -16.49 20.93 29.06
CA GLU A 274 -16.57 20.74 30.52
C GLU A 274 -15.18 20.89 31.17
N ALA A 275 -14.13 20.34 30.54
CA ALA A 275 -12.74 20.54 30.98
C ALA A 275 -12.31 22.01 30.90
N LEU A 276 -12.66 22.73 29.83
CA LEU A 276 -12.39 24.17 29.68
C LEU A 276 -13.10 25.02 30.74
N LYS A 277 -14.32 24.66 31.14
CA LYS A 277 -15.04 25.36 32.22
C LYS A 277 -14.38 25.15 33.59
N LEU A 278 -13.96 23.92 33.88
CA LEU A 278 -13.25 23.61 35.13
C LEU A 278 -11.89 24.33 35.24
N LEU A 279 -11.24 24.61 34.11
CA LEU A 279 -10.00 25.40 34.05
C LEU A 279 -10.24 26.92 34.13
N ALA A 280 -11.45 27.40 33.79
CA ALA A 280 -11.80 28.82 33.89
C ALA A 280 -12.32 29.22 35.27
N ASP A 281 -12.79 28.25 36.05
CA ASP A 281 -13.28 28.42 37.44
C ASP A 281 -12.18 28.20 38.50
N SER A 282 -10.92 27.98 38.10
CA SER A 282 -9.72 27.86 38.97
C SER A 282 -8.83 29.09 38.90
#